data_AF-A0A2V9IPB8-F1
#
_entry.id   AF-A0A2V9IPB8-F1
#
_cell.length_a   1.000
_cell.length_b   1.000
_cell.length_c   1.000
_cell.angle_alpha   90.00
_cell.angle_beta   90.00
_cell.angle_gamma   90.00
#
_symmetry.space_group_name_H-M   'P 1'
#
loop_
_entity.id
_entity.type
_entity.pdbx_description
1 polymer ?
#
loop_
_entity_poly.entity_id
_entity_poly.type
_entity_poly.pdbx_seq_one_letter_code
_entity_poly.pdbx_strand_id
1 'polypeptide(L)'
;MAKMAAEPHHLGSPGSKAVAEWILSKLKSWGLNASIEEYRVLFPTPKERLLELLAPEKHTAQLKEPVIVQDPDSSDANQLPTYNAYSIDGDVTAQLVYVNYGLPGDYETLKKMGVDVKGKVVLARYGASWRGIKPKVAHENGAAACLIYSDPKDDGFYQGDVYPEGPFRPEHGVQRGSVADIPVHPGDPLTPGIGATADARRLPIDKAETLTKIPVMPISWGDALPLLKNLRGPVAPESWRGAVPVTYHVGPGPALVHFKISANWDLHAVYNVVARIEGSAFPDEWIIQGNHHDAWVNGASDPVSGMIALMEEARALGEMLKQGWRPKRTILLAAWDGEEEGLLGSTEWAEHHAPELKEKAVLYINGDSNGKGGLGVSGSHSLERFIHEVARDIRDPQTGKPVYEALREYRLERAKEEKDRRELRERPDLRIEALGSGSDYTAFVDYLGVAALNLGFGGESSGGVYHSIYDTFTWYTRFSDTTFVYGRALAQLDGTAVMRLASATVLPFEFTNVAETVGRYVEELATLARKEGSVDVDPLKSAQETLAKSAQAYEEALTRASNSGTVFRKDAADLRALNKLLYQSERMLTAPDGLPRRPW
;
A
#
# COMPACT_ATOMS: atom_id res chain seq x y z
N MET A 1 16.34 8.14 -9.06
CA MET A 1 15.11 8.11 -9.85
C MET A 1 15.38 7.86 -11.31
N ALA A 2 15.97 8.79 -12.07
CA ALA A 2 16.19 8.65 -13.51
C ALA A 2 16.82 7.32 -13.97
N LYS A 3 17.70 6.70 -13.17
CA LYS A 3 18.29 5.38 -13.51
C LYS A 3 17.34 4.21 -13.28
N MET A 4 16.53 4.25 -12.22
CA MET A 4 15.62 3.16 -11.85
C MET A 4 14.37 3.19 -12.74
N ALA A 5 13.78 4.38 -12.92
CA ALA A 5 12.59 4.57 -13.74
C ALA A 5 12.87 4.74 -15.25
N ALA A 6 14.09 4.45 -15.72
CA ALA A 6 14.47 4.63 -17.13
C ALA A 6 13.80 3.61 -18.06
N GLU A 7 13.54 2.40 -17.56
CA GLU A 7 12.98 1.29 -18.32
C GLU A 7 11.94 0.59 -17.43
N PRO A 8 10.92 -0.07 -18.00
CA PRO A 8 9.98 -0.87 -17.22
C PRO A 8 10.67 -1.93 -16.36
N HIS A 9 10.29 -2.02 -15.09
CA HIS A 9 10.95 -2.90 -14.10
C HIS A 9 9.95 -3.66 -13.22
N HIS A 10 8.91 -4.21 -13.84
CA HIS A 10 7.96 -5.12 -13.19
C HIS A 10 8.61 -6.45 -12.79
N LEU A 11 7.99 -7.15 -11.85
CA LEU A 11 8.44 -8.45 -11.36
C LEU A 11 8.77 -9.42 -12.51
N GLY A 12 9.93 -10.08 -12.39
CA GLY A 12 10.37 -11.07 -13.37
C GLY A 12 10.89 -10.49 -14.70
N SER A 13 10.84 -9.17 -14.89
CA SER A 13 11.47 -8.52 -16.04
C SER A 13 12.99 -8.43 -15.92
N PRO A 14 13.73 -8.27 -17.04
CA PRO A 14 15.14 -7.90 -16.99
C PRO A 14 15.40 -6.58 -16.25
N GLY A 15 14.44 -5.64 -16.31
CA GLY A 15 14.51 -4.34 -15.64
C GLY A 15 14.52 -4.46 -14.12
N SER A 16 13.61 -5.26 -13.54
CA SER A 16 13.55 -5.50 -12.08
C SER A 16 14.90 -6.05 -11.56
N LYS A 17 15.47 -7.06 -12.23
CA LYS A 17 16.79 -7.60 -11.87
C LYS A 17 17.89 -6.54 -11.97
N ALA A 18 17.90 -5.75 -13.05
CA ALA A 18 18.91 -4.72 -13.25
C ALA A 18 18.83 -3.61 -12.18
N VAL A 19 17.61 -3.24 -11.75
CA VAL A 19 17.40 -2.31 -10.63
C VAL A 19 17.93 -2.91 -9.32
N ALA A 20 17.59 -4.16 -8.99
CA ALA A 20 18.08 -4.83 -7.79
C ALA A 20 19.62 -4.93 -7.75
N GLU A 21 20.25 -5.33 -8.85
CA GLU A 21 21.72 -5.40 -8.97
C GLU A 21 22.37 -4.02 -8.85
N TRP A 22 21.72 -2.97 -9.39
CA TRP A 22 22.20 -1.60 -9.26
C TRP A 22 22.11 -1.09 -7.82
N ILE A 23 20.99 -1.33 -7.13
CA ILE A 23 20.82 -1.01 -5.70
C ILE A 23 21.91 -1.72 -4.88
N LEU A 24 22.07 -3.04 -5.07
CA LEU A 24 23.10 -3.84 -4.38
C LEU A 24 24.51 -3.24 -4.58
N SER A 25 24.86 -2.92 -5.82
CA SER A 25 26.14 -2.29 -6.16
C SER A 25 26.34 -0.96 -5.42
N LYS A 26 25.30 -0.13 -5.35
CA LYS A 26 25.36 1.16 -4.63
C LYS A 26 25.56 0.97 -3.14
N LEU A 27 24.75 0.13 -2.50
CA LEU A 27 24.85 -0.17 -1.07
C LEU A 27 26.26 -0.68 -0.70
N LYS A 28 26.81 -1.62 -1.50
CA LYS A 28 28.20 -2.10 -1.33
C LYS A 28 29.23 -1.00 -1.52
N SER A 29 29.07 -0.13 -2.53
CA SER A 29 29.99 0.99 -2.77
C SER A 29 29.99 2.02 -1.63
N TRP A 30 28.90 2.11 -0.87
CA TRP A 30 28.80 2.96 0.31
C TRP A 30 29.34 2.28 1.59
N GLY A 31 29.80 1.04 1.48
CA GLY A 31 30.43 0.28 2.57
C GLY A 31 29.44 -0.53 3.41
N LEU A 32 28.21 -0.75 2.91
CA LEU A 32 27.20 -1.55 3.60
C LEU A 32 27.34 -3.04 3.26
N ASN A 33 27.07 -3.90 4.23
CA ASN A 33 26.97 -5.34 4.01
C ASN A 33 25.61 -5.66 3.41
N ALA A 34 25.55 -5.91 2.10
CA ALA A 34 24.31 -6.11 1.37
C ALA A 34 24.35 -7.36 0.47
N SER A 35 23.19 -8.00 0.33
CA SER A 35 22.97 -9.18 -0.52
C SER A 35 21.59 -9.14 -1.17
N ILE A 36 21.43 -9.92 -2.24
CA ILE A 36 20.12 -10.23 -2.82
C ILE A 36 19.65 -11.55 -2.21
N GLU A 37 18.40 -11.58 -1.75
CA GLU A 37 17.68 -12.81 -1.41
C GLU A 37 16.63 -13.07 -2.50
N GLU A 38 16.63 -14.30 -3.02
CA GLU A 38 15.76 -14.67 -4.14
C GLU A 38 14.61 -15.59 -3.70
N TYR A 39 13.40 -15.28 -4.17
CA TYR A 39 12.20 -16.12 -4.02
C TYR A 39 11.62 -16.44 -5.41
N ARG A 40 10.87 -17.54 -5.51
CA ARG A 40 10.28 -18.06 -6.76
C ARG A 40 8.76 -18.11 -6.65
N VAL A 41 8.11 -17.03 -7.08
CA VAL A 41 6.68 -16.76 -6.87
C VAL A 41 5.88 -16.93 -8.16
N LEU A 42 4.60 -17.22 -8.05
CA LEU A 42 3.68 -17.25 -9.19
C LEU A 42 3.38 -15.83 -9.67
N PHE A 43 3.66 -15.52 -10.92
CA PHE A 43 3.27 -14.25 -11.52
C PHE A 43 2.68 -14.47 -12.92
N PRO A 44 1.34 -14.38 -13.08
CA PRO A 44 0.71 -14.63 -14.37
C PRO A 44 0.86 -13.43 -15.30
N THR A 45 1.48 -13.61 -16.47
CA THR A 45 1.62 -12.54 -17.48
C THR A 45 0.60 -12.71 -18.62
N PRO A 46 0.05 -11.62 -19.19
CA PRO A 46 -1.02 -11.72 -20.18
C PRO A 46 -0.55 -12.38 -21.49
N LYS A 47 -1.27 -13.41 -21.92
CA LYS A 47 -1.06 -14.13 -23.20
C LYS A 47 -2.04 -13.67 -24.28
N GLU A 48 -3.31 -13.55 -23.93
CA GLU A 48 -4.37 -13.08 -24.83
C GLU A 48 -5.29 -12.12 -24.09
N ARG A 49 -5.71 -11.04 -24.75
CA ARG A 49 -6.67 -10.06 -24.23
C ARG A 49 -7.55 -9.61 -25.39
N LEU A 50 -8.87 -9.74 -25.23
CA LEU A 50 -9.86 -9.28 -26.21
C LEU A 50 -11.10 -8.77 -25.46
N LEU A 51 -11.61 -7.63 -25.91
CA LEU A 51 -12.88 -7.10 -25.46
C LEU A 51 -13.61 -6.48 -26.65
N GLU A 52 -14.80 -6.99 -26.92
CA GLU A 52 -15.64 -6.54 -28.02
C GLU A 52 -17.06 -6.24 -27.53
N LEU A 53 -17.63 -5.13 -27.98
CA LEU A 53 -19.06 -4.93 -28.01
C LEU A 53 -19.59 -5.59 -29.30
N LEU A 54 -20.48 -6.57 -29.16
CA LEU A 54 -21.07 -7.29 -30.28
C LEU A 54 -22.41 -6.70 -30.73
N ALA A 55 -23.16 -6.13 -29.79
CA ALA A 55 -24.46 -5.50 -30.02
C ALA A 55 -24.67 -4.36 -29.03
N PRO A 56 -25.44 -3.31 -29.37
CA PRO A 56 -26.14 -3.10 -30.65
C PRO A 56 -25.22 -2.56 -31.76
N GLU A 57 -24.04 -2.05 -31.41
CA GLU A 57 -23.00 -1.61 -32.33
C GLU A 57 -21.76 -2.48 -32.14
N LYS A 58 -20.99 -2.71 -33.21
CA LYS A 58 -19.73 -3.43 -33.10
C LYS A 58 -18.59 -2.50 -32.75
N HIS A 59 -17.83 -2.85 -31.72
CA HIS A 59 -16.62 -2.14 -31.34
C HIS A 59 -15.62 -3.11 -30.71
N THR A 60 -14.34 -2.95 -31.01
CA THR A 60 -13.25 -3.71 -30.38
C THR A 60 -12.41 -2.73 -29.59
N ALA A 61 -12.24 -2.99 -28.30
CA ALA A 61 -11.47 -2.16 -27.39
C ALA A 61 -9.99 -2.13 -27.80
N GLN A 62 -9.32 -1.01 -27.54
CA GLN A 62 -7.91 -0.83 -27.87
C GLN A 62 -6.99 -1.63 -26.93
N LEU A 63 -7.33 -1.68 -25.63
CA LEU A 63 -6.57 -2.39 -24.59
C LEU A 63 -5.07 -2.07 -24.60
N LYS A 64 -4.73 -0.84 -25.00
CA LYS A 64 -3.37 -0.35 -25.15
C LYS A 64 -3.32 1.15 -24.92
N GLU A 65 -2.38 1.56 -24.09
CA GLU A 65 -2.09 2.96 -23.82
C GLU A 65 -1.27 3.56 -24.98
N PRO A 66 -1.70 4.70 -25.56
CA PRO A 66 -0.99 5.36 -26.64
C PRO A 66 0.35 5.97 -26.21
N VAL A 67 1.32 5.98 -27.14
CA VAL A 67 2.57 6.72 -26.98
C VAL A 67 2.29 8.22 -26.97
N ILE A 68 2.93 8.93 -26.06
CA ILE A 68 2.93 10.38 -25.95
C ILE A 68 4.30 10.90 -26.37
N VAL A 69 4.36 11.73 -27.41
CA VAL A 69 5.62 12.21 -28.01
C VAL A 69 6.45 13.03 -27.01
N GLN A 70 5.79 13.74 -26.10
CA GLN A 70 6.41 14.54 -25.04
C GLN A 70 7.02 13.68 -23.92
N ASP A 71 6.76 12.38 -23.93
CA ASP A 71 7.20 11.43 -22.91
C ASP A 71 7.89 10.21 -23.56
N PRO A 72 9.22 10.20 -23.66
CA PRO A 72 9.95 9.14 -24.37
C PRO A 72 9.72 7.76 -23.75
N ASP A 73 9.52 7.69 -22.42
CA ASP A 73 9.34 6.45 -21.68
C ASP A 73 8.01 5.75 -22.06
N SER A 74 7.01 6.53 -22.51
CA SER A 74 5.72 6.00 -22.98
C SER A 74 5.83 5.14 -24.25
N SER A 75 6.98 5.14 -24.91
CA SER A 75 7.26 4.35 -26.12
C SER A 75 8.07 3.07 -25.89
N ASP A 76 8.44 2.77 -24.64
CA ASP A 76 9.27 1.61 -24.32
C ASP A 76 8.61 0.29 -24.75
N ALA A 77 9.37 -0.59 -25.39
CA ALA A 77 8.88 -1.87 -25.91
C ALA A 77 8.73 -2.96 -24.83
N ASN A 78 9.34 -2.80 -23.67
CA ASN A 78 9.32 -3.73 -22.55
C ASN A 78 8.17 -3.49 -21.56
N GLN A 79 7.25 -2.58 -21.89
CA GLN A 79 6.08 -2.28 -21.06
C GLN A 79 5.22 -3.52 -20.87
N LEU A 80 4.79 -3.76 -19.63
CA LEU A 80 3.82 -4.81 -19.35
C LEU A 80 2.46 -4.42 -19.96
N PRO A 81 1.76 -5.32 -20.69
CA PRO A 81 0.45 -5.02 -21.25
C PRO A 81 -0.57 -4.65 -20.17
N THR A 82 -1.65 -3.94 -20.53
CA THR A 82 -2.69 -3.57 -19.56
C THR A 82 -3.50 -4.79 -19.12
N TYR A 83 -3.44 -5.17 -17.85
CA TYR A 83 -4.21 -6.29 -17.31
C TYR A 83 -4.28 -6.19 -15.79
N ASN A 84 -5.13 -7.03 -15.18
CA ASN A 84 -5.15 -7.21 -13.75
C ASN A 84 -4.48 -8.55 -13.41
N ALA A 85 -3.38 -8.52 -12.66
CA ALA A 85 -2.69 -9.74 -12.25
C ALA A 85 -3.57 -10.61 -11.37
N TYR A 86 -3.41 -11.93 -11.49
CA TYR A 86 -4.20 -12.96 -10.81
C TYR A 86 -5.69 -13.02 -11.18
N SER A 87 -6.08 -12.35 -12.27
CA SER A 87 -7.28 -12.75 -13.00
C SER A 87 -7.13 -14.18 -13.51
N ILE A 88 -8.12 -15.03 -13.24
CA ILE A 88 -8.19 -16.32 -13.93
C ILE A 88 -8.46 -16.14 -15.43
N ASP A 89 -8.12 -17.18 -16.20
CA ASP A 89 -8.44 -17.27 -17.62
C ASP A 89 -9.96 -17.35 -17.83
N GLY A 90 -10.45 -16.81 -18.95
CA GLY A 90 -11.86 -16.92 -19.30
C GLY A 90 -12.20 -16.38 -20.68
N ASP A 91 -13.28 -16.92 -21.25
CA ASP A 91 -13.88 -16.52 -22.52
C ASP A 91 -15.41 -16.47 -22.30
N VAL A 92 -15.96 -15.25 -22.29
CA VAL A 92 -17.34 -14.98 -21.86
C VAL A 92 -18.00 -14.06 -22.87
N THR A 93 -19.12 -14.50 -23.43
CA THR A 93 -20.04 -13.63 -24.15
C THR A 93 -21.31 -13.44 -23.34
N ALA A 94 -21.55 -12.23 -22.84
CA ALA A 94 -22.72 -11.96 -22.01
C ALA A 94 -23.15 -10.49 -22.06
N GLN A 95 -24.34 -10.25 -21.53
CA GLN A 95 -24.88 -8.91 -21.33
C GLN A 95 -24.06 -8.10 -20.33
N LEU A 96 -24.02 -6.78 -20.49
CA LEU A 96 -23.28 -5.87 -19.62
C LEU A 96 -24.18 -5.25 -18.53
N VAL A 97 -23.66 -5.12 -17.31
CA VAL A 97 -24.30 -4.36 -16.21
C VAL A 97 -23.28 -3.37 -15.61
N TYR A 98 -23.68 -2.11 -15.45
CA TYR A 98 -22.86 -1.12 -14.73
C TYR A 98 -23.17 -1.16 -13.24
N VAL A 99 -22.13 -1.33 -12.42
CA VAL A 99 -22.26 -1.63 -10.98
C VAL A 99 -21.59 -0.60 -10.08
N ASN A 100 -21.49 0.66 -10.52
CA ASN A 100 -20.84 1.73 -9.77
C ASN A 100 -19.39 1.38 -9.42
N TYR A 101 -19.01 1.37 -8.12
CA TYR A 101 -17.67 0.96 -7.68
C TYR A 101 -17.58 -0.55 -7.41
N GLY A 102 -18.67 -1.31 -7.59
CA GLY A 102 -18.68 -2.76 -7.40
C GLY A 102 -18.59 -3.18 -5.93
N LEU A 103 -19.09 -2.37 -5.00
CA LEU A 103 -19.10 -2.66 -3.56
C LEU A 103 -20.39 -3.41 -3.15
N PRO A 104 -20.44 -4.07 -1.97
CA PRO A 104 -21.63 -4.82 -1.54
C PRO A 104 -22.94 -4.00 -1.60
N GLY A 105 -22.90 -2.74 -1.17
CA GLY A 105 -24.06 -1.83 -1.23
C GLY A 105 -24.52 -1.49 -2.66
N ASP A 106 -23.63 -1.61 -3.65
CA ASP A 106 -23.97 -1.36 -5.04
C ASP A 106 -24.87 -2.47 -5.59
N TYR A 107 -24.56 -3.74 -5.30
CA TYR A 107 -25.38 -4.88 -5.71
C TYR A 107 -26.75 -4.90 -5.02
N GLU A 108 -26.83 -4.47 -3.76
CA GLU A 108 -28.11 -4.28 -3.07
C GLU A 108 -28.98 -3.19 -3.72
N THR A 109 -28.33 -2.15 -4.25
CA THR A 109 -29.03 -1.09 -5.00
C THR A 109 -29.53 -1.62 -6.35
N LEU A 110 -28.75 -2.42 -7.08
CA LEU A 110 -29.21 -3.07 -8.33
C LEU A 110 -30.42 -3.97 -8.11
N LYS A 111 -30.40 -4.80 -7.05
CA LYS A 111 -31.54 -5.65 -6.68
C LYS A 111 -32.80 -4.83 -6.47
N LYS A 112 -32.71 -3.68 -5.76
CA LYS A 112 -33.84 -2.74 -5.58
C LYS A 112 -34.31 -2.10 -6.88
N MET A 113 -33.41 -1.93 -7.85
CA MET A 113 -33.71 -1.44 -9.19
C MET A 113 -34.24 -2.53 -10.14
N GLY A 114 -34.35 -3.79 -9.67
CA GLY A 114 -34.81 -4.92 -10.48
C GLY A 114 -33.77 -5.43 -11.49
N VAL A 115 -32.48 -5.15 -11.27
CA VAL A 115 -31.38 -5.57 -12.14
C VAL A 115 -30.53 -6.61 -11.43
N ASP A 116 -30.29 -7.73 -12.11
CA ASP A 116 -29.48 -8.86 -11.65
C ASP A 116 -28.20 -8.98 -12.48
N VAL A 117 -27.08 -9.38 -11.87
CA VAL A 117 -25.77 -9.56 -12.51
C VAL A 117 -25.45 -11.03 -12.84
N LYS A 118 -26.30 -11.98 -12.45
CA LYS A 118 -26.05 -13.41 -12.66
C LYS A 118 -25.82 -13.72 -14.15
N GLY A 119 -24.69 -14.36 -14.43
CA GLY A 119 -24.26 -14.73 -15.78
C GLY A 119 -23.86 -13.56 -16.70
N LYS A 120 -23.68 -12.35 -16.16
CA LYS A 120 -23.40 -11.12 -16.93
C LYS A 120 -21.97 -10.65 -16.72
N VAL A 121 -21.48 -9.82 -17.64
CA VAL A 121 -20.25 -9.05 -17.42
C VAL A 121 -20.62 -7.80 -16.63
N VAL A 122 -19.92 -7.55 -15.53
CA VAL A 122 -20.09 -6.30 -14.77
C VAL A 122 -19.02 -5.30 -15.14
N LEU A 123 -19.38 -4.01 -15.21
CA LEU A 123 -18.47 -2.89 -15.37
C LEU A 123 -18.47 -2.06 -14.09
N ALA A 124 -17.32 -2.03 -13.41
CA ALA A 124 -17.11 -1.28 -12.18
C ALA A 124 -16.06 -0.17 -12.39
N ARG A 125 -16.18 0.91 -11.62
CA ARG A 125 -15.16 1.96 -11.53
C ARG A 125 -14.07 1.55 -10.55
N TYR A 126 -12.83 1.95 -10.81
CA TYR A 126 -11.77 1.98 -9.80
C TYR A 126 -12.12 2.94 -8.65
N GLY A 127 -11.47 2.79 -7.49
CA GLY A 127 -11.69 3.63 -6.30
C GLY A 127 -12.70 3.08 -5.30
N ALA A 128 -12.91 3.85 -4.22
CA ALA A 128 -13.76 3.57 -3.05
C ALA A 128 -13.41 2.33 -2.19
N SER A 129 -12.73 1.33 -2.76
CA SER A 129 -12.15 0.18 -2.05
C SER A 129 -11.03 -0.44 -2.89
N TRP A 130 -10.24 -1.32 -2.28
CA TRP A 130 -9.19 -2.07 -2.95
C TRP A 130 -9.74 -2.89 -4.13
N ARG A 131 -9.00 -2.94 -5.23
CA ARG A 131 -9.51 -3.34 -6.54
C ARG A 131 -10.01 -4.78 -6.62
N GLY A 132 -9.39 -5.74 -5.93
CA GLY A 132 -9.87 -7.13 -5.98
C GLY A 132 -11.12 -7.43 -5.14
N ILE A 133 -11.61 -6.47 -4.33
CA ILE A 133 -12.97 -6.57 -3.76
C ILE A 133 -14.02 -6.61 -4.87
N LYS A 134 -13.81 -5.85 -5.95
CA LYS A 134 -14.78 -5.70 -7.06
C LYS A 134 -15.10 -7.04 -7.72
N PRO A 135 -14.13 -7.82 -8.23
CA PRO A 135 -14.40 -9.14 -8.82
C PRO A 135 -14.86 -10.18 -7.79
N LYS A 136 -14.42 -10.09 -6.53
CA LYS A 136 -14.90 -10.97 -5.45
C LYS A 136 -16.40 -10.81 -5.23
N VAL A 137 -16.86 -9.57 -4.99
CA VAL A 137 -18.29 -9.29 -4.75
C VAL A 137 -19.12 -9.54 -6.02
N ALA A 138 -18.55 -9.29 -7.21
CA ALA A 138 -19.18 -9.64 -8.48
C ALA A 138 -19.44 -11.15 -8.60
N HIS A 139 -18.44 -11.97 -8.28
CA HIS A 139 -18.56 -13.43 -8.25
C HIS A 139 -19.60 -13.90 -7.22
N GLU A 140 -19.58 -13.35 -6.00
CA GLU A 140 -20.55 -13.68 -4.96
C GLU A 140 -22.00 -13.38 -5.37
N ASN A 141 -22.22 -12.42 -6.27
CA ASN A 141 -23.53 -12.12 -6.86
C ASN A 141 -23.79 -12.84 -8.20
N GLY A 142 -22.89 -13.72 -8.64
CA GLY A 142 -23.05 -14.61 -9.79
C GLY A 142 -22.64 -14.02 -11.14
N ALA A 143 -21.90 -12.90 -11.17
CA ALA A 143 -21.35 -12.36 -12.42
C ALA A 143 -20.43 -13.38 -13.11
N ALA A 144 -20.31 -13.29 -14.43
CA ALA A 144 -19.47 -14.16 -15.24
C ALA A 144 -18.07 -13.59 -15.51
N ALA A 145 -17.93 -12.26 -15.52
CA ALA A 145 -16.66 -11.55 -15.68
C ALA A 145 -16.75 -10.13 -15.10
N CYS A 146 -15.62 -9.51 -14.79
CA CYS A 146 -15.54 -8.16 -14.26
C CYS A 146 -14.62 -7.27 -15.10
N LEU A 147 -15.14 -6.14 -15.58
CA LEU A 147 -14.37 -5.05 -16.15
C LEU A 147 -14.20 -3.96 -15.10
N ILE A 148 -13.01 -3.39 -15.03
CA ILE A 148 -12.71 -2.26 -14.13
C ILE A 148 -12.18 -1.09 -14.97
N TYR A 149 -12.69 0.12 -14.80
CA TYR A 149 -12.18 1.29 -15.50
C TYR A 149 -11.97 2.49 -14.56
N SER A 150 -11.03 3.36 -14.91
CA SER A 150 -10.78 4.61 -14.17
C SER A 150 -11.69 5.70 -14.74
N ASP A 151 -12.71 6.09 -13.98
CA ASP A 151 -13.66 7.10 -14.44
C ASP A 151 -13.04 8.50 -14.38
N PRO A 152 -13.25 9.37 -15.38
CA PRO A 152 -12.66 10.71 -15.38
C PRO A 152 -13.08 11.56 -14.18
N LYS A 153 -14.21 11.23 -13.53
CA LYS A 153 -14.66 11.89 -12.29
C LYS A 153 -13.69 11.69 -11.14
N ASP A 154 -12.99 10.56 -11.12
CA ASP A 154 -12.10 10.18 -10.02
C ASP A 154 -10.65 10.63 -10.32
N ASP A 155 -10.13 10.44 -11.54
CA ASP A 155 -8.72 10.73 -11.86
C ASP A 155 -8.44 11.27 -13.29
N GLY A 156 -9.45 11.77 -14.00
CA GLY A 156 -9.31 12.26 -15.39
C GLY A 156 -9.76 13.71 -15.61
N PHE A 157 -10.29 14.01 -16.79
CA PHE A 157 -10.60 15.39 -17.24
C PHE A 157 -11.59 16.18 -16.36
N TYR A 158 -12.34 15.51 -15.47
CA TYR A 158 -13.20 16.21 -14.51
C TYR A 158 -12.40 16.94 -13.44
N GLN A 159 -11.24 16.39 -13.09
CA GLN A 159 -10.35 16.94 -12.06
C GLN A 159 -9.43 18.04 -12.61
N GLY A 160 -9.06 17.98 -13.89
CA GLY A 160 -8.26 18.99 -14.57
C GLY A 160 -7.66 18.49 -15.89
N ASP A 161 -6.65 19.20 -16.38
CA ASP A 161 -5.98 18.84 -17.64
C ASP A 161 -5.33 17.44 -17.57
N VAL A 162 -5.51 16.66 -18.63
CA VAL A 162 -4.98 15.30 -18.74
C VAL A 162 -3.58 15.28 -19.34
N TYR A 163 -2.85 14.20 -19.12
CA TYR A 163 -1.50 14.04 -19.64
C TYR A 163 -1.49 13.94 -21.18
N PRO A 164 -0.57 14.62 -21.91
CA PRO A 164 0.62 15.33 -21.44
C PRO A 164 0.45 16.76 -20.95
N GLU A 165 -0.69 17.42 -21.15
CA GLU A 165 -0.88 18.84 -20.81
C GLU A 165 -0.95 19.07 -19.30
N GLY A 166 -1.61 18.16 -18.57
CA GLY A 166 -1.69 18.16 -17.12
C GLY A 166 -1.44 16.77 -16.51
N PRO A 167 -1.69 16.59 -15.21
CA PRO A 167 -1.26 15.38 -14.51
C PRO A 167 -2.29 14.24 -14.51
N PHE A 168 -3.52 14.50 -14.95
CA PHE A 168 -4.62 13.55 -14.84
C PHE A 168 -4.61 12.51 -15.96
N ARG A 169 -5.34 11.41 -15.74
CA ARG A 169 -5.36 10.26 -16.64
C ARG A 169 -5.91 10.63 -18.03
N PRO A 170 -5.17 10.34 -19.12
CA PRO A 170 -5.68 10.54 -20.47
C PRO A 170 -6.73 9.51 -20.87
N GLU A 171 -7.37 9.73 -22.02
CA GLU A 171 -8.49 8.91 -22.52
C GLU A 171 -8.25 7.41 -22.52
N HIS A 172 -7.05 7.03 -22.92
CA HIS A 172 -6.65 5.65 -23.06
C HIS A 172 -5.66 5.19 -21.99
N GLY A 173 -5.46 5.96 -20.92
CA GLY A 173 -4.67 5.53 -19.76
C GLY A 173 -5.39 4.44 -18.98
N VAL A 174 -4.65 3.42 -18.54
CA VAL A 174 -5.20 2.26 -17.82
C VAL A 174 -4.44 2.04 -16.52
N GLN A 175 -5.19 1.79 -15.45
CA GLN A 175 -4.62 1.40 -14.17
C GLN A 175 -4.44 -0.13 -14.12
N ARG A 176 -3.19 -0.59 -14.14
CA ARG A 176 -2.83 -1.99 -13.80
C ARG A 176 -3.02 -2.25 -12.30
N GLY A 177 -2.87 -3.50 -11.89
CA GLY A 177 -2.94 -3.84 -10.47
C GLY A 177 -3.34 -5.29 -10.23
N SER A 178 -2.87 -5.85 -9.13
CA SER A 178 -3.29 -7.16 -8.65
C SER A 178 -4.75 -7.16 -8.19
N VAL A 179 -5.47 -8.23 -8.53
CA VAL A 179 -6.82 -8.53 -8.03
C VAL A 179 -6.85 -9.79 -7.16
N ALA A 180 -5.68 -10.31 -6.77
CA ALA A 180 -5.58 -11.42 -5.82
C ALA A 180 -6.20 -11.03 -4.47
N ASP A 181 -7.09 -11.83 -3.89
CA ASP A 181 -7.81 -11.58 -2.62
C ASP A 181 -6.86 -11.57 -1.41
N ILE A 182 -5.95 -10.59 -1.37
CA ILE A 182 -4.95 -10.37 -0.33
C ILE A 182 -5.52 -10.18 1.08
N PRO A 183 -6.81 -9.81 1.28
CA PRO A 183 -7.37 -9.88 2.61
C PRO A 183 -7.47 -11.31 3.19
N VAL A 184 -7.34 -12.37 2.38
CA VAL A 184 -7.19 -13.76 2.88
C VAL A 184 -5.76 -13.98 3.37
N HIS A 185 -4.79 -13.68 2.50
CA HIS A 185 -3.38 -13.50 2.80
C HIS A 185 -2.69 -12.79 1.61
N PRO A 186 -1.69 -11.92 1.82
CA PRO A 186 -0.80 -11.46 0.77
C PRO A 186 0.26 -12.54 0.44
N GLY A 187 1.27 -12.22 -0.35
CA GLY A 187 2.34 -13.14 -0.73
C GLY A 187 1.98 -14.06 -1.90
N ASP A 188 2.86 -15.01 -2.18
CA ASP A 188 2.70 -15.96 -3.28
C ASP A 188 1.44 -16.80 -3.07
N PRO A 189 0.50 -16.82 -4.04
CA PRO A 189 -0.72 -17.63 -3.94
C PRO A 189 -0.47 -19.13 -3.72
N LEU A 190 0.76 -19.61 -3.99
CA LEU A 190 1.11 -21.02 -3.92
C LEU A 190 1.87 -21.42 -2.64
N THR A 191 2.36 -20.49 -1.83
CA THR A 191 3.13 -20.81 -0.60
C THR A 191 2.62 -20.10 0.65
N PRO A 192 1.31 -20.05 0.92
CA PRO A 192 0.79 -19.32 2.09
C PRO A 192 1.44 -19.77 3.40
N GLY A 193 2.03 -18.83 4.14
CA GLY A 193 2.63 -19.05 5.45
C GLY A 193 4.07 -19.57 5.43
N ILE A 194 4.69 -19.77 4.26
CA ILE A 194 6.10 -20.15 4.11
C ILE A 194 6.74 -19.38 2.95
N GLY A 195 7.97 -18.89 3.16
CA GLY A 195 8.68 -18.22 2.08
C GLY A 195 8.90 -19.11 0.85
N ALA A 196 8.67 -18.55 -0.35
CA ALA A 196 8.73 -19.21 -1.64
C ALA A 196 10.16 -19.49 -2.12
N THR A 197 10.97 -20.15 -1.30
CA THR A 197 12.33 -20.59 -1.65
C THR A 197 12.30 -21.55 -2.85
N ALA A 198 13.47 -21.82 -3.43
CA ALA A 198 13.59 -22.73 -4.57
C ALA A 198 13.02 -24.14 -4.30
N ASP A 199 13.08 -24.59 -3.04
CA ASP A 199 12.63 -25.89 -2.56
C ASP A 199 11.27 -25.85 -1.82
N ALA A 200 10.65 -24.67 -1.69
CA ALA A 200 9.37 -24.50 -1.01
C ALA A 200 8.27 -25.39 -1.63
N ARG A 201 7.43 -25.96 -0.76
CA ARG A 201 6.26 -26.74 -1.17
C ARG A 201 5.18 -25.80 -1.69
N ARG A 202 4.79 -25.97 -2.96
CA ARG A 202 3.76 -25.16 -3.62
C ARG A 202 2.42 -25.88 -3.70
N LEU A 203 1.34 -25.13 -3.50
CA LEU A 203 -0.01 -25.55 -3.83
C LEU A 203 -0.16 -25.70 -5.35
N PRO A 204 -1.01 -26.63 -5.83
CA PRO A 204 -1.53 -26.55 -7.18
C PRO A 204 -2.31 -25.25 -7.39
N ILE A 205 -2.23 -24.66 -8.59
CA ILE A 205 -2.88 -23.38 -8.92
C ILE A 205 -4.40 -23.40 -8.64
N ASP A 206 -5.08 -24.52 -8.90
CA ASP A 206 -6.53 -24.67 -8.66
C ASP A 206 -6.90 -24.71 -7.17
N LYS A 207 -5.90 -24.76 -6.28
CA LYS A 207 -6.05 -24.72 -4.82
C LYS A 207 -5.66 -23.37 -4.22
N ALA A 208 -5.12 -22.45 -5.00
CA ALA A 208 -4.80 -21.11 -4.53
C ALA A 208 -6.07 -20.33 -4.20
N GLU A 209 -6.25 -19.99 -2.92
CA GLU A 209 -7.49 -19.39 -2.43
C GLU A 209 -7.65 -17.94 -2.91
N THR A 210 -6.53 -17.21 -3.00
CA THR A 210 -6.45 -15.78 -3.34
C THR A 210 -6.71 -15.48 -4.82
N LEU A 211 -6.63 -16.45 -5.72
CA LEU A 211 -6.93 -16.23 -7.14
C LEU A 211 -8.43 -15.91 -7.34
N THR A 212 -8.72 -15.01 -8.28
CA THR A 212 -10.11 -14.62 -8.57
C THR A 212 -10.94 -15.82 -9.01
N LYS A 213 -12.25 -15.77 -8.80
CA LYS A 213 -13.17 -16.84 -9.22
C LYS A 213 -13.90 -16.55 -10.54
N ILE A 214 -13.66 -15.37 -11.10
CA ILE A 214 -14.13 -14.91 -12.41
C ILE A 214 -13.00 -14.15 -13.10
N PRO A 215 -12.95 -14.13 -14.45
CA PRO A 215 -11.96 -13.35 -15.18
C PRO A 215 -12.21 -11.84 -15.02
N VAL A 216 -11.11 -11.07 -15.01
CA VAL A 216 -11.06 -9.64 -14.72
C VAL A 216 -10.14 -8.91 -15.70
N MET A 217 -10.55 -7.74 -16.18
CA MET A 217 -9.69 -6.92 -17.04
C MET A 217 -9.88 -5.42 -16.76
N PRO A 218 -8.79 -4.65 -16.66
CA PRO A 218 -8.86 -3.21 -16.58
C PRO A 218 -8.94 -2.62 -17.98
N ILE A 219 -9.72 -1.56 -18.15
CA ILE A 219 -9.88 -0.84 -19.41
C ILE A 219 -9.78 0.67 -19.17
N SER A 220 -9.45 1.42 -20.22
CA SER A 220 -9.50 2.88 -20.15
C SER A 220 -10.94 3.37 -20.15
N TRP A 221 -11.18 4.63 -19.75
CA TRP A 221 -12.51 5.19 -19.92
C TRP A 221 -12.89 5.37 -21.40
N GLY A 222 -11.91 5.57 -22.28
CA GLY A 222 -12.10 5.55 -23.74
C GLY A 222 -12.66 4.21 -24.24
N ASP A 223 -12.13 3.09 -23.76
CA ASP A 223 -12.65 1.74 -24.07
C ASP A 223 -14.00 1.46 -23.36
N ALA A 224 -14.25 2.08 -22.19
CA ALA A 224 -15.54 1.97 -21.49
C ALA A 224 -16.66 2.80 -22.15
N LEU A 225 -16.32 3.87 -22.87
CA LEU A 225 -17.30 4.79 -23.46
C LEU A 225 -18.27 4.09 -24.44
N PRO A 226 -17.82 3.28 -25.44
CA PRO A 226 -18.71 2.55 -26.31
C PRO A 226 -19.64 1.59 -25.56
N LEU A 227 -19.16 0.99 -24.47
CA LEU A 227 -19.92 0.08 -23.61
C LEU A 227 -21.03 0.83 -22.86
N LEU A 228 -20.66 1.90 -22.14
CA LEU A 228 -21.59 2.73 -21.37
C LEU A 228 -22.62 3.43 -22.27
N LYS A 229 -22.20 3.94 -23.42
CA LYS A 229 -23.08 4.57 -24.42
C LYS A 229 -24.19 3.64 -24.91
N ASN A 230 -23.89 2.34 -24.99
CA ASN A 230 -24.81 1.32 -25.51
C ASN A 230 -25.59 0.57 -24.42
N LEU A 231 -25.35 0.91 -23.15
CA LEU A 231 -26.10 0.37 -22.02
C LEU A 231 -27.49 1.06 -21.94
N ARG A 232 -28.55 0.27 -21.71
CA ARG A 232 -29.92 0.77 -21.46
C ARG A 232 -30.45 0.16 -20.15
N GLY A 233 -31.74 0.31 -19.88
CA GLY A 233 -32.36 -0.06 -18.60
C GLY A 233 -32.57 1.16 -17.70
N PRO A 234 -32.76 0.98 -16.39
CA PRO A 234 -32.92 2.10 -15.46
C PRO A 234 -31.73 3.07 -15.51
N VAL A 235 -32.01 4.36 -15.36
CA VAL A 235 -30.95 5.38 -15.20
C VAL A 235 -30.29 5.18 -13.84
N ALA A 236 -28.96 5.22 -13.82
CA ALA A 236 -28.20 5.07 -12.59
C ALA A 236 -28.51 6.20 -11.59
N PRO A 237 -28.51 5.91 -10.27
CA PRO A 237 -28.60 6.94 -9.23
C PRO A 237 -27.56 8.04 -9.43
N GLU A 238 -27.86 9.26 -9.00
CA GLU A 238 -26.95 10.40 -9.19
C GLU A 238 -25.54 10.14 -8.61
N SER A 239 -25.46 9.52 -7.43
CA SER A 239 -24.20 9.15 -6.78
C SER A 239 -23.36 8.15 -7.57
N TRP A 240 -23.95 7.43 -8.53
CA TRP A 240 -23.28 6.45 -9.37
C TRP A 240 -22.75 7.04 -10.68
N ARG A 241 -23.14 8.28 -11.01
CA ARG A 241 -22.79 8.89 -12.30
C ARG A 241 -21.36 9.41 -12.22
N GLY A 242 -20.53 8.90 -13.12
CA GLY A 242 -19.18 9.39 -13.39
C GLY A 242 -19.19 10.61 -14.30
N ALA A 243 -18.05 10.88 -14.95
CA ALA A 243 -17.85 12.02 -15.84
C ALA A 243 -17.75 11.63 -17.33
N VAL A 244 -17.68 10.33 -17.67
CA VAL A 244 -17.84 9.88 -19.08
C VAL A 244 -19.10 10.50 -19.69
N PRO A 245 -19.05 11.11 -20.89
CA PRO A 245 -20.10 11.99 -21.43
C PRO A 245 -21.30 11.20 -22.00
N VAL A 246 -21.99 10.45 -21.14
CA VAL A 246 -23.16 9.63 -21.47
C VAL A 246 -24.21 9.73 -20.35
N THR A 247 -25.45 9.34 -20.66
CA THR A 247 -26.40 9.00 -19.60
C THR A 247 -26.04 7.63 -19.06
N TYR A 248 -25.68 7.55 -17.78
CA TYR A 248 -25.39 6.27 -17.13
C TYR A 248 -26.68 5.49 -16.94
N HIS A 249 -26.82 4.38 -17.66
CA HIS A 249 -27.79 3.33 -17.37
C HIS A 249 -27.10 2.19 -16.64
N VAL A 250 -27.86 1.35 -15.93
CA VAL A 250 -27.29 0.21 -15.20
C VAL A 250 -27.30 -1.11 -15.99
N GLY A 251 -28.05 -1.22 -17.09
CA GLY A 251 -28.19 -2.49 -17.83
C GLY A 251 -29.50 -3.23 -17.52
N PRO A 252 -29.63 -4.51 -17.90
CA PRO A 252 -28.57 -5.39 -18.43
C PRO A 252 -28.41 -5.42 -19.97
N GLY A 253 -29.11 -4.62 -20.77
CA GLY A 253 -29.02 -4.72 -22.24
C GLY A 253 -29.27 -3.39 -22.93
N PRO A 254 -29.19 -3.33 -24.28
CA PRO A 254 -28.88 -4.41 -25.21
C PRO A 254 -27.38 -4.67 -25.41
N ALA A 255 -26.50 -3.98 -24.67
CA ALA A 255 -25.05 -4.17 -24.74
C ALA A 255 -24.66 -5.64 -24.48
N LEU A 256 -24.18 -6.31 -25.52
CA LEU A 256 -23.64 -7.67 -25.47
C LEU A 256 -22.14 -7.59 -25.69
N VAL A 257 -21.35 -8.12 -24.77
CA VAL A 257 -19.89 -8.06 -24.82
C VAL A 257 -19.29 -9.46 -24.94
N HIS A 258 -18.21 -9.57 -25.71
CA HIS A 258 -17.31 -10.71 -25.73
C HIS A 258 -16.02 -10.31 -25.03
N PHE A 259 -15.74 -10.97 -23.92
CA PHE A 259 -14.58 -10.78 -23.06
C PHE A 259 -13.73 -12.04 -23.17
N LYS A 260 -12.43 -11.90 -23.41
CA LYS A 260 -11.49 -13.01 -23.36
C LYS A 260 -10.15 -12.60 -22.75
N ILE A 261 -9.68 -13.36 -21.79
CA ILE A 261 -8.35 -13.21 -21.20
C ILE A 261 -7.72 -14.59 -20.95
N SER A 262 -6.43 -14.72 -21.23
CA SER A 262 -5.62 -15.84 -20.75
C SER A 262 -4.22 -15.39 -20.40
N ALA A 263 -3.58 -16.09 -19.46
CA ALA A 263 -2.24 -15.78 -18.98
C ALA A 263 -1.24 -16.93 -19.18
N ASN A 264 0.05 -16.60 -19.17
CA ASN A 264 1.11 -17.57 -18.91
C ASN A 264 1.29 -17.65 -17.39
N TRP A 265 1.06 -18.84 -16.82
CA TRP A 265 1.09 -19.08 -15.36
C TRP A 265 2.46 -19.61 -14.94
N ASP A 266 3.46 -18.73 -14.96
CA ASP A 266 4.86 -19.07 -14.74
C ASP A 266 5.37 -18.61 -13.37
N LEU A 267 6.45 -19.27 -12.89
CA LEU A 267 7.18 -18.83 -11.71
C LEU A 267 8.26 -17.82 -12.10
N HIS A 268 8.27 -16.67 -11.44
CA HIS A 268 9.24 -15.60 -11.63
C HIS A 268 10.13 -15.45 -10.39
N ALA A 269 11.33 -14.88 -10.59
CA ALA A 269 12.22 -14.56 -9.48
C ALA A 269 11.87 -13.19 -8.91
N VAL A 270 11.83 -13.12 -7.59
CA VAL A 270 11.82 -11.91 -6.77
C VAL A 270 13.26 -11.66 -6.33
N TYR A 271 13.74 -10.43 -6.41
CA TYR A 271 15.08 -10.01 -5.99
C TYR A 271 15.02 -8.96 -4.87
N ASN A 272 14.90 -9.41 -3.63
CA ASN A 272 14.95 -8.52 -2.47
C ASN A 272 16.40 -8.13 -2.17
N VAL A 273 16.70 -6.83 -2.08
CA VAL A 273 18.03 -6.36 -1.69
C VAL A 273 18.02 -5.97 -0.22
N VAL A 274 18.78 -6.67 0.62
CA VAL A 274 18.84 -6.38 2.06
C VAL A 274 20.25 -5.96 2.45
N ALA A 275 20.37 -4.82 3.12
CA ALA A 275 21.60 -4.34 3.74
C ALA A 275 21.50 -4.37 5.26
N ARG A 276 22.58 -4.80 5.93
CA ARG A 276 22.68 -4.89 7.39
C ARG A 276 23.79 -4.01 7.93
N ILE A 277 23.47 -3.24 8.96
CA ILE A 277 24.41 -2.50 9.81
C ILE A 277 24.34 -3.08 11.22
N GLU A 278 25.39 -3.76 11.65
CA GLU A 278 25.42 -4.45 12.95
C GLU A 278 25.37 -3.47 14.14
N GLY A 279 24.50 -3.78 15.11
CA GLY A 279 24.37 -3.06 16.36
C GLY A 279 25.51 -3.35 17.35
N SER A 280 25.94 -2.33 18.09
CA SER A 280 27.06 -2.46 19.04
C SER A 280 26.67 -2.95 20.44
N ALA A 281 25.43 -2.74 20.88
CA ALA A 281 24.98 -3.05 22.25
C ALA A 281 23.82 -4.04 22.29
N PHE A 282 22.94 -3.98 21.29
CA PHE A 282 21.74 -4.79 21.13
C PHE A 282 21.66 -5.32 19.69
N PRO A 283 22.61 -6.17 19.25
CA PRO A 283 22.66 -6.67 17.87
C PRO A 283 21.45 -7.53 17.48
N ASP A 284 20.75 -8.10 18.46
CA ASP A 284 19.51 -8.87 18.28
C ASP A 284 18.23 -8.01 18.38
N GLU A 285 18.36 -6.69 18.40
CA GLU A 285 17.23 -5.75 18.27
C GLU A 285 17.33 -5.07 16.91
N TRP A 286 16.37 -5.31 16.02
CA TRP A 286 16.42 -4.92 14.61
C TRP A 286 15.43 -3.80 14.30
N ILE A 287 15.95 -2.68 13.83
CA ILE A 287 15.16 -1.61 13.21
C ILE A 287 15.18 -1.86 11.70
N ILE A 288 14.01 -2.12 11.13
CA ILE A 288 13.89 -2.46 9.71
C ILE A 288 13.25 -1.27 9.00
N GLN A 289 13.81 -0.86 7.88
CA GLN A 289 13.17 0.07 6.96
C GLN A 289 13.14 -0.55 5.57
N GLY A 290 11.98 -0.50 4.93
CA GLY A 290 11.76 -1.10 3.63
C GLY A 290 11.06 -0.16 2.67
N ASN A 291 11.29 -0.38 1.38
CA ASN A 291 10.48 0.17 0.29
C ASN A 291 10.57 -0.81 -0.88
N HIS A 292 9.53 -0.96 -1.67
CA HIS A 292 9.62 -1.75 -2.89
C HIS A 292 10.35 -0.99 -4.01
N HIS A 293 10.88 -1.75 -4.97
CA HIS A 293 11.57 -1.21 -6.13
C HIS A 293 10.96 -1.67 -7.45
N ASP A 294 10.10 -2.71 -7.44
CA ASP A 294 9.31 -3.12 -8.59
C ASP A 294 8.19 -2.14 -8.88
N ALA A 295 7.81 -2.02 -10.14
CA ALA A 295 6.68 -1.20 -10.58
C ALA A 295 5.96 -1.90 -11.72
N TRP A 296 4.67 -1.62 -11.92
CA TRP A 296 3.95 -2.14 -13.09
C TRP A 296 4.61 -1.80 -14.45
N VAL A 297 5.24 -0.63 -14.53
CA VAL A 297 5.95 -0.14 -15.72
C VAL A 297 7.23 0.60 -15.26
N ASN A 298 7.37 1.91 -15.48
CA ASN A 298 8.54 2.71 -15.12
C ASN A 298 8.53 3.20 -13.66
N GLY A 299 7.35 3.38 -13.06
CA GLY A 299 7.18 3.58 -11.62
C GLY A 299 7.94 4.74 -11.00
N ALA A 300 8.02 5.90 -11.68
CA ALA A 300 8.80 7.02 -11.16
C ALA A 300 8.21 7.58 -9.84
N SER A 301 6.89 7.69 -9.78
CA SER A 301 6.16 7.97 -8.54
C SER A 301 6.12 6.71 -7.69
N ASP A 302 5.48 5.66 -8.20
CA ASP A 302 5.28 4.41 -7.45
C ASP A 302 6.18 3.30 -8.00
N PRO A 303 7.23 2.87 -7.28
CA PRO A 303 7.67 3.28 -5.93
C PRO A 303 8.97 4.08 -5.91
N VAL A 304 9.57 4.35 -7.08
CA VAL A 304 10.96 4.81 -7.15
C VAL A 304 11.18 6.08 -6.35
N SER A 305 10.15 6.92 -6.18
CA SER A 305 10.20 8.16 -5.41
C SER A 305 10.51 7.97 -3.92
N GLY A 306 9.98 6.94 -3.25
CA GLY A 306 10.39 6.63 -1.89
C GLY A 306 11.64 5.76 -1.85
N MET A 307 11.84 4.87 -2.83
CA MET A 307 13.04 4.02 -2.86
C MET A 307 14.32 4.86 -2.96
N ILE A 308 14.29 5.98 -3.68
CA ILE A 308 15.43 6.90 -3.75
C ILE A 308 15.70 7.62 -2.41
N ALA A 309 14.68 7.82 -1.57
CA ALA A 309 14.84 8.40 -0.24
C ALA A 309 15.56 7.41 0.68
N LEU A 310 15.14 6.13 0.67
CA LEU A 310 15.81 5.04 1.38
C LEU A 310 17.27 4.87 0.90
N MET A 311 17.53 4.96 -0.41
CA MET A 311 18.90 4.90 -0.94
C MET A 311 19.77 6.08 -0.46
N GLU A 312 19.22 7.29 -0.39
CA GLU A 312 19.96 8.46 0.10
C GLU A 312 20.25 8.37 1.60
N GLU A 313 19.30 7.85 2.38
CA GLU A 313 19.53 7.49 3.78
C GLU A 313 20.64 6.45 3.92
N ALA A 314 20.58 5.36 3.14
CA ALA A 314 21.60 4.30 3.17
C ALA A 314 23.00 4.86 2.88
N ARG A 315 23.10 5.78 1.91
CA ARG A 315 24.35 6.48 1.59
C ARG A 315 24.85 7.31 2.78
N ALA A 316 23.98 8.08 3.43
CA ALA A 316 24.32 8.89 4.59
C ALA A 316 24.79 8.03 5.77
N LEU A 317 24.08 6.93 6.09
CA LEU A 317 24.47 5.98 7.12
C LEU A 317 25.85 5.35 6.80
N GLY A 318 26.09 4.98 5.53
CA GLY A 318 27.39 4.50 5.06
C GLY A 318 28.53 5.50 5.31
N GLU A 319 28.32 6.78 5.02
CA GLU A 319 29.31 7.83 5.32
C GLU A 319 29.54 8.03 6.82
N MET A 320 28.49 7.93 7.64
CA MET A 320 28.63 7.98 9.10
C MET A 320 29.41 6.79 9.66
N LEU A 321 29.20 5.59 9.12
CA LEU A 321 29.96 4.40 9.49
C LEU A 321 31.46 4.56 9.20
N LYS A 322 31.82 5.17 8.07
CA LYS A 322 33.22 5.50 7.72
C LYS A 322 33.85 6.49 8.69
N GLN A 323 33.04 7.38 9.28
CA GLN A 323 33.47 8.33 10.31
C GLN A 323 33.50 7.73 11.73
N GLY A 324 33.16 6.45 11.89
CA GLY A 324 33.24 5.73 13.16
C GLY A 324 31.95 5.71 13.98
N TRP A 325 30.84 6.27 13.48
CA TRP A 325 29.54 6.10 14.12
C TRP A 325 29.13 4.62 14.09
N ARG A 326 28.48 4.13 15.16
CA ARG A 326 27.89 2.79 15.22
C ARG A 326 26.54 2.88 15.94
N PRO A 327 25.47 2.26 15.41
CA PRO A 327 24.20 2.20 16.11
C PRO A 327 24.30 1.24 17.32
N LYS A 328 23.40 1.39 18.30
CA LYS A 328 23.28 0.42 19.41
C LYS A 328 22.57 -0.84 18.95
N ARG A 329 21.54 -0.68 18.11
CA ARG A 329 20.73 -1.73 17.50
C ARG A 329 21.16 -2.01 16.07
N THR A 330 20.80 -3.18 15.57
CA THR A 330 21.02 -3.51 14.17
C THR A 330 20.01 -2.77 13.29
N ILE A 331 20.47 -2.22 12.18
CA ILE A 331 19.61 -1.60 11.16
C ILE A 331 19.58 -2.52 9.94
N LEU A 332 18.38 -2.82 9.45
CA LEU A 332 18.15 -3.48 8.18
C LEU A 332 17.49 -2.50 7.21
N LEU A 333 18.07 -2.36 6.03
CA LEU A 333 17.50 -1.58 4.92
C LEU A 333 17.13 -2.57 3.82
N ALA A 334 15.87 -2.57 3.40
CA ALA A 334 15.35 -3.52 2.44
C ALA A 334 14.75 -2.82 1.21
N ALA A 335 15.11 -3.31 0.02
CA ALA A 335 14.44 -3.01 -1.23
C ALA A 335 13.64 -4.26 -1.65
N TRP A 336 12.32 -4.20 -1.57
CA TRP A 336 11.42 -5.31 -1.87
C TRP A 336 11.10 -5.39 -3.37
N ASP A 337 10.92 -6.59 -3.91
CA ASP A 337 10.47 -6.84 -5.29
C ASP A 337 9.10 -7.54 -5.28
N GLY A 338 8.31 -7.39 -6.32
CA GLY A 338 6.95 -7.93 -6.44
C GLY A 338 5.92 -7.42 -5.42
N GLU A 339 6.06 -6.19 -4.90
CA GLU A 339 5.02 -5.57 -4.07
C GLU A 339 3.71 -5.42 -4.86
N GLU A 340 3.84 -4.99 -6.12
CA GLU A 340 2.70 -4.57 -6.95
C GLU A 340 1.72 -5.72 -7.22
N GLU A 341 2.29 -6.92 -7.32
CA GLU A 341 1.57 -8.15 -7.54
C GLU A 341 0.85 -8.69 -6.28
N GLY A 342 1.21 -8.25 -5.08
CA GLY A 342 0.56 -8.72 -3.86
C GLY A 342 1.50 -8.83 -2.66
N LEU A 343 2.41 -7.87 -2.50
CA LEU A 343 3.36 -7.80 -1.40
C LEU A 343 4.30 -9.01 -1.37
N LEU A 344 4.67 -9.53 -2.55
CA LEU A 344 5.35 -10.83 -2.66
C LEU A 344 6.69 -10.80 -1.93
N GLY A 345 7.60 -9.89 -2.30
CA GLY A 345 8.95 -9.90 -1.75
C GLY A 345 9.00 -9.70 -0.24
N SER A 346 8.27 -8.73 0.30
CA SER A 346 8.22 -8.50 1.75
C SER A 346 7.55 -9.65 2.49
N THR A 347 6.46 -10.22 1.96
CA THR A 347 5.75 -11.35 2.57
C THR A 347 6.61 -12.61 2.56
N GLU A 348 7.19 -13.00 1.42
CA GLU A 348 8.03 -14.19 1.33
C GLU A 348 9.24 -14.10 2.26
N TRP A 349 9.84 -12.91 2.36
CA TRP A 349 10.96 -12.67 3.27
C TRP A 349 10.52 -12.73 4.74
N ALA A 350 9.38 -12.11 5.08
CA ALA A 350 8.84 -12.15 6.43
C ALA A 350 8.46 -13.57 6.86
N GLU A 351 7.88 -14.38 5.98
CA GLU A 351 7.52 -15.78 6.24
C GLU A 351 8.75 -16.67 6.37
N HIS A 352 9.74 -16.51 5.49
CA HIS A 352 11.00 -17.26 5.55
C HIS A 352 11.77 -16.98 6.86
N HIS A 353 11.83 -15.72 7.29
CA HIS A 353 12.56 -15.30 8.47
C HIS A 353 11.70 -15.16 9.73
N ALA A 354 10.43 -15.63 9.69
CA ALA A 354 9.46 -15.41 10.75
C ALA A 354 9.97 -15.79 12.15
N PRO A 355 10.65 -16.93 12.38
CA PRO A 355 11.17 -17.26 13.71
C PRO A 355 12.19 -16.25 14.23
N GLU A 356 13.04 -15.69 13.37
CA GLU A 356 14.05 -14.71 13.77
C GLU A 356 13.42 -13.32 13.95
N LEU A 357 12.54 -12.90 13.04
CA LEU A 357 11.85 -11.62 13.13
C LEU A 357 10.92 -11.55 14.34
N LYS A 358 10.20 -12.64 14.65
CA LYS A 358 9.41 -12.78 15.89
C LYS A 358 10.25 -12.75 17.15
N GLU A 359 11.57 -12.77 17.11
CA GLU A 359 12.38 -12.51 18.29
C GLU A 359 13.06 -11.14 18.22
N LYS A 360 13.58 -10.77 17.06
CA LYS A 360 14.53 -9.66 16.92
C LYS A 360 13.95 -8.37 16.34
N ALA A 361 12.89 -8.45 15.54
CA ALA A 361 12.31 -7.26 14.93
C ALA A 361 11.64 -6.38 15.99
N VAL A 362 12.19 -5.18 16.16
CA VAL A 362 11.66 -4.16 17.06
C VAL A 362 10.55 -3.38 16.38
N LEU A 363 10.80 -2.97 15.13
CA LEU A 363 9.91 -2.11 14.37
C LEU A 363 10.23 -2.17 12.87
N TYR A 364 9.20 -1.96 12.05
CA TYR A 364 9.31 -1.77 10.59
C TYR A 364 8.88 -0.34 10.18
N ILE A 365 9.69 0.34 9.37
CA ILE A 365 9.33 1.61 8.71
C ILE A 365 9.17 1.34 7.23
N ASN A 366 7.96 1.55 6.73
CA ASN A 366 7.66 1.50 5.31
C ASN A 366 7.85 2.88 4.68
N GLY A 367 8.59 2.89 3.58
CA GLY A 367 8.40 3.84 2.50
C GLY A 367 7.71 3.14 1.33
N ASP A 368 7.11 3.93 0.46
CA ASP A 368 6.46 3.46 -0.77
C ASP A 368 6.67 4.62 -1.77
N SER A 369 5.63 5.39 -2.00
CA SER A 369 5.63 6.58 -2.82
C SER A 369 5.90 7.84 -2.00
N ASN A 370 6.42 8.86 -2.68
CA ASN A 370 6.68 10.17 -2.15
C ASN A 370 6.41 11.24 -3.21
N GLY A 371 5.90 12.38 -2.78
CA GLY A 371 5.55 13.49 -3.65
C GLY A 371 5.41 14.78 -2.89
N LYS A 372 4.86 15.79 -3.57
CA LYS A 372 4.65 17.10 -2.96
C LYS A 372 3.42 17.10 -2.07
N GLY A 373 3.56 17.67 -0.87
CA GLY A 373 2.44 18.02 0.01
C GLY A 373 2.69 17.68 1.47
N GLY A 374 1.60 17.41 2.21
CA GLY A 374 1.67 17.12 3.64
C GLY A 374 2.26 15.74 3.94
N LEU A 375 2.83 15.59 5.14
CA LEU A 375 3.30 14.30 5.64
C LEU A 375 2.11 13.36 5.91
N GLY A 376 2.07 12.24 5.18
CA GLY A 376 1.28 11.07 5.53
C GLY A 376 1.98 10.25 6.61
N VAL A 377 1.24 9.92 7.68
CA VAL A 377 1.70 9.00 8.73
C VAL A 377 0.56 8.08 9.12
N SER A 378 0.78 6.78 8.94
CA SER A 378 -0.03 5.72 9.52
C SER A 378 0.88 4.73 10.25
N GLY A 379 0.36 4.03 11.26
CA GLY A 379 1.19 3.13 12.06
C GLY A 379 0.57 2.61 13.34
N SER A 380 1.40 1.90 14.09
CA SER A 380 1.14 1.51 15.47
C SER A 380 1.03 2.74 16.36
N HIS A 381 -0.10 2.89 17.06
CA HIS A 381 -0.37 4.07 17.92
C HIS A 381 0.62 4.21 19.08
N SER A 382 1.41 3.17 19.36
CA SER A 382 2.51 3.19 20.32
C SER A 382 3.65 4.13 19.94
N LEU A 383 3.65 4.65 18.71
CA LEU A 383 4.72 5.46 18.12
C LEU A 383 4.30 6.90 17.81
N GLU A 384 3.08 7.31 18.16
CA GLU A 384 2.54 8.63 17.80
C GLU A 384 3.37 9.79 18.34
N ARG A 385 3.81 9.69 19.61
CA ARG A 385 4.67 10.71 20.19
C ARG A 385 6.06 10.69 19.57
N PHE A 386 6.60 9.51 19.33
CA PHE A 386 7.90 9.36 18.68
C PHE A 386 7.92 10.05 17.31
N ILE A 387 6.93 9.76 16.45
CA ILE A 387 6.88 10.35 15.12
C ILE A 387 6.51 11.85 15.16
N HIS A 388 5.72 12.29 16.15
CA HIS A 388 5.53 13.72 16.43
C HIS A 388 6.87 14.42 16.69
N GLU A 389 7.71 13.86 17.58
CA GLU A 389 9.01 14.45 17.92
C GLU A 389 9.99 14.44 16.74
N VAL A 390 9.92 13.44 15.86
CA VAL A 390 10.68 13.42 14.60
C VAL A 390 10.18 14.52 13.67
N ALA A 391 8.87 14.58 13.40
CA ALA A 391 8.25 15.60 12.54
C ALA A 391 8.40 17.03 13.08
N ARG A 392 8.60 17.21 14.39
CA ARG A 392 8.93 18.51 15.00
C ARG A 392 10.29 19.04 14.54
N ASP A 393 11.26 18.15 14.37
CA ASP A 393 12.65 18.54 14.17
C ASP A 393 13.03 18.60 12.67
N ILE A 394 12.18 18.08 11.79
CA ILE A 394 12.30 18.23 10.33
C ILE A 394 11.55 19.47 9.86
N ARG A 395 12.09 20.15 8.84
CA ARG A 395 11.46 21.30 8.20
C ARG A 395 10.71 20.87 6.95
N ASP A 396 9.45 21.30 6.87
CA ASP A 396 8.64 21.16 5.67
C ASP A 396 9.26 22.00 4.52
N PRO A 397 9.52 21.41 3.33
CA PRO A 397 10.19 22.10 2.23
C PRO A 397 9.47 23.35 1.72
N GLN A 398 8.15 23.41 1.81
CA GLN A 398 7.32 24.46 1.20
C GLN A 398 7.07 25.62 2.16
N THR A 399 6.76 25.31 3.42
CA THR A 399 6.41 26.31 4.43
C THR A 399 7.61 26.75 5.27
N GLY A 400 8.68 25.95 5.33
CA GLY A 400 9.83 26.15 6.21
C GLY A 400 9.53 25.94 7.70
N LYS A 401 8.31 25.54 8.06
CA LYS A 401 7.87 25.23 9.42
C LYS A 401 8.31 23.82 9.83
N PRO A 402 8.30 23.47 11.13
CA PRO A 402 8.27 22.07 11.53
C PRO A 402 7.23 21.26 10.73
N VAL A 403 7.58 20.04 10.28
CA VAL A 403 6.67 19.19 9.50
C VAL A 403 5.36 18.91 10.26
N TYR A 404 5.40 18.68 11.57
CA TYR A 404 4.18 18.46 12.35
C TYR A 404 3.23 19.66 12.32
N GLU A 405 3.77 20.89 12.27
CA GLU A 405 2.99 22.13 12.25
C GLU A 405 2.37 22.31 10.86
N ALA A 406 3.14 22.11 9.79
CA ALA A 406 2.65 22.13 8.42
C ALA A 406 1.55 21.08 8.20
N LEU A 407 1.73 19.85 8.71
CA LEU A 407 0.73 18.79 8.65
C LEU A 407 -0.55 19.17 9.41
N ARG A 408 -0.40 19.75 10.61
CA ARG A 408 -1.54 20.20 11.42
C ARG A 408 -2.34 21.29 10.69
N GLU A 409 -1.68 22.25 10.05
CA GLU A 409 -2.32 23.27 9.22
C GLU A 409 -3.04 22.63 8.02
N TYR A 410 -2.36 21.75 7.28
CA TYR A 410 -2.93 21.03 6.15
C TYR A 410 -4.21 20.25 6.53
N ARG A 411 -4.20 19.58 7.69
CA ARG A 411 -5.36 18.85 8.22
C ARG A 411 -6.47 19.79 8.71
N LEU A 412 -6.13 20.91 9.35
CA LEU A 412 -7.12 21.90 9.82
C LEU A 412 -7.89 22.53 8.65
N GLU A 413 -7.23 22.79 7.53
CA GLU A 413 -7.88 23.31 6.31
C GLU A 413 -8.89 22.32 5.72
N ARG A 414 -8.62 21.02 5.85
CA ARG A 414 -9.45 19.92 5.30
C ARG A 414 -10.45 19.33 6.29
N ALA A 415 -10.33 19.65 7.58
CA ALA A 415 -11.21 19.15 8.63
C ALA A 415 -12.66 19.63 8.40
N LYS A 416 -13.58 18.68 8.27
CA LYS A 416 -15.00 18.95 8.02
C LYS A 416 -15.79 19.19 9.30
N GLU A 417 -15.41 18.55 10.41
CA GLU A 417 -16.13 18.61 11.68
C GLU A 417 -15.37 19.41 12.74
N GLU A 418 -16.08 20.13 13.62
CA GLU A 418 -15.44 20.90 14.70
C GLU A 418 -14.74 20.01 15.72
N LYS A 419 -15.22 18.76 15.91
CA LYS A 419 -14.54 17.79 16.78
C LYS A 419 -13.11 17.50 16.29
N ASP A 420 -12.93 17.35 14.99
CA ASP A 420 -11.63 17.07 14.36
C ASP A 420 -10.73 18.31 14.47
N ARG A 421 -11.29 19.51 14.23
CA ARG A 421 -10.59 20.79 14.41
C ARG A 421 -10.12 20.98 15.85
N ARG A 422 -10.96 20.64 16.83
CA ARG A 422 -10.65 20.72 18.25
C ARG A 422 -9.55 19.73 18.64
N GLU A 423 -9.64 18.48 18.19
CA GLU A 423 -8.60 17.47 18.42
C GLU A 423 -7.25 17.95 17.87
N LEU A 424 -7.21 18.41 16.61
CA LEU A 424 -6.00 18.97 16.00
C LEU A 424 -5.45 20.17 16.77
N ARG A 425 -6.29 20.93 17.49
CA ARG A 425 -5.86 22.10 18.28
C ARG A 425 -5.28 21.74 19.65
N GLU A 426 -5.91 20.79 20.33
CA GLU A 426 -5.69 20.51 21.74
C GLU A 426 -4.76 19.33 21.99
N ARG A 427 -4.70 18.38 21.06
CA ARG A 427 -3.89 17.17 21.23
C ARG A 427 -2.40 17.49 21.15
N PRO A 428 -1.58 17.02 22.11
CA PRO A 428 -0.14 17.28 22.10
C PRO A 428 0.57 16.54 20.97
N ASP A 429 0.22 15.26 20.77
CA ASP A 429 0.87 14.38 19.79
C ASP A 429 0.09 14.31 18.48
N LEU A 430 0.81 14.01 17.40
CA LEU A 430 0.18 13.75 16.11
C LEU A 430 -0.67 12.47 16.19
N ARG A 431 -1.97 12.58 15.90
CA ARG A 431 -2.78 11.39 15.63
C ARG A 431 -2.34 10.79 14.30
N ILE A 432 -2.01 9.52 14.29
CA ILE A 432 -1.70 8.80 13.06
C ILE A 432 -2.87 7.91 12.68
N GLU A 433 -3.01 7.60 11.40
CA GLU A 433 -4.01 6.64 10.95
C GLU A 433 -3.56 5.20 11.28
N ALA A 434 -4.51 4.29 11.47
CA ALA A 434 -4.17 2.88 11.64
C ALA A 434 -3.67 2.30 10.31
N LEU A 435 -2.72 1.37 10.38
CA LEU A 435 -2.35 0.57 9.21
C LEU A 435 -3.48 -0.42 8.91
N GLY A 436 -3.79 -0.56 7.62
CA GLY A 436 -4.58 -1.67 7.11
C GLY A 436 -3.66 -2.62 6.36
N SER A 437 -3.85 -2.68 5.05
CA SER A 437 -2.93 -3.32 4.11
C SER A 437 -2.74 -2.39 2.90
N GLY A 438 -1.96 -2.84 1.91
CA GLY A 438 -1.71 -2.12 0.66
C GLY A 438 -0.30 -1.56 0.52
N SER A 439 0.64 -2.01 1.35
CA SER A 439 2.08 -1.91 1.12
C SER A 439 2.82 -2.93 2.02
N ASP A 440 4.15 -2.96 1.95
CA ASP A 440 5.01 -4.01 2.53
C ASP A 440 4.95 -4.13 4.06
N TYR A 441 4.41 -3.14 4.78
CA TYR A 441 4.21 -3.23 6.24
C TYR A 441 3.22 -4.33 6.64
N THR A 442 2.39 -4.82 5.72
CA THR A 442 1.31 -5.79 6.00
C THR A 442 1.84 -7.05 6.71
N ALA A 443 2.91 -7.67 6.19
CA ALA A 443 3.49 -8.87 6.82
C ALA A 443 4.12 -8.62 8.19
N PHE A 444 4.59 -7.40 8.44
CA PHE A 444 5.15 -7.04 9.73
C PHE A 444 4.06 -6.85 10.79
N VAL A 445 2.99 -6.13 10.45
CA VAL A 445 1.91 -5.85 11.41
C VAL A 445 0.97 -7.04 11.59
N ASP A 446 0.40 -7.54 10.49
CA ASP A 446 -0.72 -8.49 10.55
C ASP A 446 -0.24 -9.91 10.89
N TYR A 447 0.88 -10.34 10.29
CA TYR A 447 1.40 -11.70 10.46
C TYR A 447 2.43 -11.84 11.60
N LEU A 448 3.37 -10.88 11.73
CA LEU A 448 4.42 -10.94 12.74
C LEU A 448 4.08 -10.20 14.05
N GLY A 449 3.11 -9.28 14.05
CA GLY A 449 2.79 -8.43 15.20
C GLY A 449 3.89 -7.44 15.54
N VAL A 450 4.70 -7.03 14.56
CA VAL A 450 5.78 -6.04 14.70
C VAL A 450 5.19 -4.65 14.50
N ALA A 451 5.46 -3.75 15.44
CA ALA A 451 5.02 -2.36 15.32
C ALA A 451 5.57 -1.73 14.04
N ALA A 452 4.75 -0.95 13.35
CA ALA A 452 5.17 -0.37 12.08
C ALA A 452 4.71 1.08 11.89
N LEU A 453 5.42 1.78 11.01
CA LEU A 453 5.06 3.10 10.49
C LEU A 453 5.07 3.05 8.96
N ASN A 454 4.19 3.81 8.33
CA ASN A 454 4.25 4.12 6.91
C ASN A 454 4.36 5.63 6.74
N LEU A 455 5.44 6.06 6.08
CA LEU A 455 5.84 7.46 5.98
C LEU A 455 5.99 7.88 4.52
N GLY A 456 5.46 9.04 4.18
CA GLY A 456 5.60 9.63 2.85
C GLY A 456 4.98 11.02 2.78
N PHE A 457 5.50 11.89 1.90
CA PHE A 457 4.86 13.18 1.63
C PHE A 457 3.97 13.07 0.39
N GLY A 458 2.86 13.80 0.36
CA GLY A 458 1.97 13.78 -0.79
C GLY A 458 0.68 14.58 -0.62
N GLY A 459 -0.26 14.35 -1.52
CA GLY A 459 -1.60 14.95 -1.46
C GLY A 459 -1.71 16.38 -2.02
N GLU A 460 -0.62 16.96 -2.55
CA GLU A 460 -0.69 18.18 -3.39
C GLU A 460 -0.35 17.90 -4.86
N SER A 461 0.37 16.82 -5.15
CA SER A 461 0.52 16.29 -6.51
C SER A 461 -0.84 15.75 -6.97
N SER A 462 -1.61 16.58 -7.67
CA SER A 462 -2.76 16.08 -8.42
C SER A 462 -2.27 15.09 -9.48
N GLY A 463 -3.00 14.00 -9.72
CA GLY A 463 -2.56 13.01 -10.70
C GLY A 463 -3.57 11.90 -10.95
N GLY A 464 -3.38 11.23 -12.09
CA GLY A 464 -4.16 10.06 -12.49
C GLY A 464 -3.35 9.03 -13.25
N VAL A 465 -2.02 9.11 -13.23
CA VAL A 465 -1.16 8.17 -13.98
C VAL A 465 -0.77 6.92 -13.19
N TYR A 466 -1.28 6.77 -11.97
CA TYR A 466 -1.04 5.61 -11.12
C TYR A 466 -1.27 4.28 -11.88
N HIS A 467 -0.26 3.41 -11.83
CA HIS A 467 -0.17 2.10 -12.51
C HIS A 467 -0.35 2.12 -14.04
N SER A 468 -0.05 3.25 -14.68
CA SER A 468 -0.09 3.43 -16.14
C SER A 468 1.31 3.52 -16.74
N ILE A 469 1.44 3.44 -18.07
CA ILE A 469 2.72 3.72 -18.74
C ILE A 469 3.16 5.18 -18.63
N TYR A 470 2.32 6.05 -18.05
CA TYR A 470 2.57 7.48 -17.89
C TYR A 470 3.11 7.81 -16.49
N ASP A 471 3.30 6.82 -15.60
CA ASP A 471 4.09 7.01 -14.37
C ASP A 471 5.59 6.99 -14.69
N THR A 472 6.04 8.07 -15.32
CA THR A 472 7.38 8.21 -15.90
C THR A 472 8.17 9.29 -15.18
N PHE A 473 9.49 9.29 -15.40
CA PHE A 473 10.34 10.35 -14.88
C PHE A 473 9.91 11.73 -15.42
N THR A 474 9.45 11.77 -16.67
CA THR A 474 8.89 12.96 -17.32
C THR A 474 7.66 13.46 -16.58
N TRP A 475 6.70 12.60 -16.27
CA TRP A 475 5.51 12.99 -15.52
C TRP A 475 5.86 13.49 -14.11
N TYR A 476 6.68 12.71 -13.39
CA TYR A 476 7.06 13.02 -12.01
C TYR A 476 7.71 14.40 -11.89
N THR A 477 8.67 14.69 -12.77
CA THR A 477 9.41 15.97 -12.75
C THR A 477 8.61 17.18 -13.23
N ARG A 478 7.45 16.97 -13.85
CA ARG A 478 6.55 18.05 -14.30
C ARG A 478 5.44 18.32 -13.29
N PHE A 479 4.94 17.29 -12.62
CA PHE A 479 3.68 17.38 -11.88
C PHE A 479 3.72 16.89 -10.43
N SER A 480 4.74 16.12 -10.04
CA SER A 480 4.93 15.67 -8.66
C SER A 480 5.94 16.56 -7.94
N ASP A 481 7.07 16.03 -7.46
CA ASP A 481 8.15 16.79 -6.83
C ASP A 481 9.17 17.27 -7.88
N THR A 482 8.86 18.40 -8.52
CA THR A 482 9.64 19.00 -9.62
C THR A 482 11.08 19.37 -9.26
N THR A 483 11.41 19.44 -7.96
CA THR A 483 12.75 19.86 -7.47
C THR A 483 13.39 18.87 -6.51
N PHE A 484 12.76 17.70 -6.30
CA PHE A 484 13.23 16.62 -5.41
C PHE A 484 13.40 17.03 -3.93
N VAL A 485 12.80 18.15 -3.52
CA VAL A 485 12.97 18.68 -2.15
C VAL A 485 12.20 17.86 -1.13
N TYR A 486 11.09 17.23 -1.52
CA TYR A 486 10.33 16.31 -0.67
C TYR A 486 11.00 14.94 -0.61
N GLY A 487 11.67 14.49 -1.68
CA GLY A 487 12.54 13.29 -1.62
C GLY A 487 13.63 13.44 -0.56
N ARG A 488 14.27 14.62 -0.49
CA ARG A 488 15.23 14.93 0.58
C ARG A 488 14.57 15.00 1.96
N ALA A 489 13.38 15.59 2.07
CA ALA A 489 12.68 15.69 3.35
C ALA A 489 12.29 14.32 3.91
N LEU A 490 11.83 13.41 3.06
CA LEU A 490 11.55 12.03 3.45
C LEU A 490 12.81 11.31 3.93
N ALA A 491 13.92 11.39 3.19
CA ALA A 491 15.19 10.79 3.62
C ALA A 491 15.69 11.36 4.96
N GLN A 492 15.43 12.65 5.25
CA GLN A 492 15.75 13.25 6.54
C GLN A 492 14.82 12.79 7.66
N LEU A 493 13.52 12.64 7.38
CA LEU A 493 12.52 12.16 8.32
C LEU A 493 12.81 10.70 8.72
N ASP A 494 12.94 9.82 7.73
CA ASP A 494 13.18 8.39 7.92
C ASP A 494 14.54 8.15 8.60
N GLY A 495 15.61 8.77 8.08
CA GLY A 495 16.94 8.67 8.66
C GLY A 495 17.00 9.17 10.11
N THR A 496 16.26 10.24 10.43
CA THR A 496 16.14 10.71 11.82
C THR A 496 15.39 9.70 12.68
N ALA A 497 14.30 9.11 12.18
CA ALA A 497 13.55 8.11 12.89
C ALA A 497 14.41 6.86 13.16
N VAL A 498 15.02 6.28 12.13
CA VAL A 498 15.91 5.11 12.21
C VAL A 498 17.05 5.37 13.17
N MET A 499 17.76 6.50 13.05
CA MET A 499 18.88 6.82 13.94
C MET A 499 18.47 6.94 15.41
N ARG A 500 17.31 7.57 15.69
CA ARG A 500 16.79 7.70 17.06
C ARG A 500 16.44 6.35 17.64
N LEU A 501 15.69 5.53 16.91
CA LEU A 501 15.33 4.16 17.32
C LEU A 501 16.57 3.30 17.55
N ALA A 502 17.53 3.35 16.61
CA ALA A 502 18.74 2.56 16.67
C ALA A 502 19.71 2.98 17.79
N SER A 503 19.54 4.20 18.34
CA SER A 503 20.39 4.77 19.39
C SER A 503 19.72 4.85 20.76
N ALA A 504 18.40 4.64 20.84
CA ALA A 504 17.61 4.81 22.04
C ALA A 504 18.10 3.91 23.19
N THR A 505 18.18 4.44 24.41
CA THR A 505 18.50 3.61 25.59
C THR A 505 17.29 2.77 25.99
N VAL A 506 16.13 3.42 26.08
CA VAL A 506 14.81 2.79 26.17
C VAL A 506 14.06 3.12 24.89
N LEU A 507 13.44 2.12 24.28
CA LEU A 507 12.67 2.29 23.06
C LEU A 507 11.49 3.26 23.29
N PRO A 508 11.22 4.19 22.34
CA PRO A 508 10.25 5.26 22.53
C PRO A 508 8.81 4.80 22.27
N PHE A 509 8.40 3.70 22.90
CA PHE A 509 7.02 3.19 22.87
C PHE A 509 6.24 3.81 24.02
N GLU A 510 5.06 4.36 23.71
CA GLU A 510 4.12 4.93 24.67
C GLU A 510 2.71 4.38 24.46
N PHE A 511 2.00 4.08 25.54
CA PHE A 511 0.75 3.34 25.53
C PHE A 511 -0.48 4.19 25.87
N THR A 512 -0.33 5.43 26.34
CA THR A 512 -1.47 6.33 26.57
C THR A 512 -2.21 6.62 25.26
N ASN A 513 -1.49 6.88 24.18
CA ASN A 513 -2.07 7.10 22.84
C ASN A 513 -2.74 5.82 22.29
N VAL A 514 -2.20 4.64 22.61
CA VAL A 514 -2.83 3.35 22.31
C VAL A 514 -4.16 3.22 23.06
N ALA A 515 -4.16 3.42 24.38
CA ALA A 515 -5.34 3.29 25.22
C ALA A 515 -6.46 4.28 24.84
N GLU A 516 -6.09 5.51 24.49
CA GLU A 516 -6.99 6.53 23.97
C GLU A 516 -7.63 6.08 22.65
N THR A 517 -6.81 5.58 21.71
CA THR A 517 -7.29 5.16 20.39
C THR A 517 -8.18 3.91 20.47
N VAL A 518 -7.78 2.91 21.26
CA VAL A 518 -8.63 1.75 21.57
C VAL A 518 -9.94 2.21 22.20
N GLY A 519 -9.92 3.19 23.11
CA GLY A 519 -11.12 3.81 23.67
C GLY A 519 -12.11 4.28 22.61
N ARG A 520 -11.62 4.97 21.58
CA ARG A 520 -12.44 5.42 20.45
C ARG A 520 -13.08 4.25 19.71
N TYR A 521 -12.31 3.20 19.41
CA TYR A 521 -12.84 2.00 18.74
C TYR A 521 -13.93 1.31 19.58
N VAL A 522 -13.74 1.24 20.91
CA VAL A 522 -14.76 0.70 21.82
C VAL A 522 -16.04 1.54 21.80
N GLU A 523 -15.93 2.87 21.74
CA GLU A 523 -17.09 3.77 21.63
C GLU A 523 -17.82 3.65 20.30
N GLU A 524 -17.09 3.50 19.19
CA GLU A 524 -17.63 3.24 17.86
C GLU A 524 -18.40 1.92 17.83
N LEU A 525 -17.79 0.85 18.36
CA LEU A 525 -18.44 -0.46 18.51
C LEU A 525 -19.66 -0.40 19.43
N ALA A 526 -19.59 0.32 20.55
CA ALA A 526 -20.72 0.51 21.44
C ALA A 526 -21.88 1.24 20.74
N THR A 527 -21.57 2.20 19.88
CA THR A 527 -22.57 2.91 19.07
C THR A 527 -23.22 1.99 18.04
N LEU A 528 -22.44 1.12 17.40
CA LEU A 528 -22.96 0.12 16.46
C LEU A 528 -23.82 -0.93 17.19
N ALA A 529 -23.34 -1.47 18.32
CA ALA A 529 -24.06 -2.44 19.13
C ALA A 529 -25.42 -1.92 19.62
N ARG A 530 -25.52 -0.63 19.97
CA ARG A 530 -26.80 0.02 20.32
C ARG A 530 -27.76 0.09 19.14
N LYS A 531 -27.27 0.25 17.91
CA LYS A 531 -28.10 0.29 16.70
C LYS A 531 -28.62 -1.10 16.31
N GLU A 532 -27.78 -2.12 16.43
CA GLU A 532 -28.09 -3.52 16.08
C GLU A 532 -28.84 -4.28 17.20
N GLY A 533 -28.83 -3.75 18.43
CA GLY A 533 -29.70 -4.19 19.53
C GLY A 533 -29.47 -5.63 20.00
N SER A 534 -28.22 -6.03 20.30
CA SER A 534 -27.95 -7.42 20.79
C SER A 534 -26.57 -7.72 21.39
N VAL A 535 -25.63 -6.77 21.46
CA VAL A 535 -24.24 -7.04 21.88
C VAL A 535 -23.88 -6.27 23.15
N ASP A 536 -23.48 -7.00 24.20
CA ASP A 536 -22.89 -6.41 25.41
C ASP A 536 -21.42 -6.07 25.17
N VAL A 537 -21.07 -4.79 25.35
CA VAL A 537 -19.72 -4.23 25.16
C VAL A 537 -19.05 -3.84 26.48
N ASP A 538 -19.69 -4.08 27.63
CA ASP A 538 -19.14 -3.70 28.93
C ASP A 538 -17.85 -4.45 29.32
N PRO A 539 -17.65 -5.73 28.95
CA PRO A 539 -16.35 -6.39 29.12
C PRO A 539 -15.24 -5.69 28.34
N LEU A 540 -15.54 -5.20 27.13
CA LEU A 540 -14.57 -4.50 26.29
C LEU A 540 -14.20 -3.14 26.87
N LYS A 541 -15.18 -2.40 27.41
CA LYS A 541 -14.92 -1.15 28.15
C LYS A 541 -14.06 -1.40 29.38
N SER A 542 -14.36 -2.44 30.16
CA SER A 542 -13.58 -2.80 31.36
C SER A 542 -12.12 -3.15 31.02
N ALA A 543 -11.91 -3.86 29.91
CA ALA A 543 -10.57 -4.15 29.40
C ALA A 543 -9.85 -2.87 28.97
N GLN A 544 -10.54 -1.96 28.27
CA GLN A 544 -9.98 -0.67 27.86
C GLN A 544 -9.62 0.23 29.05
N GLU A 545 -10.43 0.28 30.11
CA GLU A 545 -10.09 1.01 31.33
C GLU A 545 -8.84 0.44 32.02
N THR A 546 -8.68 -0.89 32.00
CA THR A 546 -7.51 -1.58 32.54
C THR A 546 -6.27 -1.25 31.71
N LEU A 547 -6.39 -1.24 30.37
CA LEU A 547 -5.34 -0.80 29.47
C LEU A 547 -4.94 0.66 29.75
N ALA A 548 -5.90 1.57 29.90
CA ALA A 548 -5.64 2.98 30.17
C ALA A 548 -4.89 3.21 31.49
N LYS A 549 -5.29 2.50 32.57
CA LYS A 549 -4.59 2.55 33.87
C LYS A 549 -3.17 1.99 33.77
N SER A 550 -2.99 0.89 33.03
CA SER A 550 -1.70 0.22 32.87
C SER A 550 -0.73 1.05 32.04
N ALA A 551 -1.24 1.67 30.95
CA ALA A 551 -0.53 2.68 30.19
C ALA A 551 -0.05 3.78 31.14
N GLN A 552 -0.97 4.55 31.73
CA GLN A 552 -0.61 5.67 32.61
C GLN A 552 0.45 5.30 33.67
N ALA A 553 0.32 4.14 34.31
CA ALA A 553 1.30 3.66 35.28
C ALA A 553 2.71 3.46 34.68
N TYR A 554 2.81 2.92 33.46
CA TYR A 554 4.07 2.81 32.71
C TYR A 554 4.64 4.19 32.34
N GLU A 555 3.86 5.10 31.75
CA GLU A 555 4.37 6.44 31.38
C GLU A 555 4.86 7.23 32.59
N GLU A 556 4.15 7.15 33.72
CA GLU A 556 4.57 7.77 34.97
C GLU A 556 5.87 7.14 35.51
N ALA A 557 6.00 5.81 35.44
CA ALA A 557 7.20 5.11 35.85
C ALA A 557 8.40 5.47 34.99
N LEU A 558 8.23 5.51 33.66
CA LEU A 558 9.27 5.91 32.72
C LEU A 558 9.71 7.35 32.94
N THR A 559 8.76 8.27 33.18
CA THR A 559 9.05 9.68 33.46
C THR A 559 9.83 9.83 34.77
N ARG A 560 9.43 9.15 35.85
CA ARG A 560 10.18 9.15 37.12
C ARG A 560 11.59 8.58 36.94
N ALA A 561 11.73 7.49 36.18
CA ALA A 561 13.02 6.84 35.94
C ALA A 561 13.96 7.70 35.07
N SER A 562 13.40 8.40 34.09
CA SER A 562 14.11 9.32 33.22
C SER A 562 14.58 10.56 33.99
N ASN A 563 13.70 11.20 34.76
CA ASN A 563 14.00 12.41 35.54
C ASN A 563 15.06 12.16 36.64
N SER A 564 15.02 10.99 37.27
CA SER A 564 16.02 10.59 38.27
C SER A 564 17.35 10.11 37.66
N GLY A 565 17.39 9.94 36.34
CA GLY A 565 18.51 9.36 35.60
C GLY A 565 18.76 7.88 35.90
N THR A 566 17.88 7.23 36.66
CA THR A 566 18.03 5.83 37.08
C THR A 566 17.95 4.87 35.90
N VAL A 567 17.14 5.19 34.89
CA VAL A 567 17.04 4.41 33.65
C VAL A 567 18.37 4.31 32.90
N PHE A 568 19.18 5.39 32.93
CA PHE A 568 20.50 5.44 32.28
C PHE A 568 21.60 4.75 33.11
N ARG A 569 21.29 4.33 34.34
CA ARG A 569 22.21 3.62 35.23
C ARG A 569 21.90 2.13 35.32
N LYS A 570 20.84 1.66 34.65
CA LYS A 570 20.51 0.24 34.55
C LYS A 570 21.60 -0.51 33.79
N ASP A 571 21.83 -1.76 34.19
CA ASP A 571 22.74 -2.62 33.45
C ASP A 571 22.14 -3.04 32.09
N ALA A 572 22.97 -3.62 31.24
CA ALA A 572 22.55 -4.01 29.89
C ALA A 572 21.50 -5.13 29.88
N ALA A 573 21.43 -5.96 30.93
CA ALA A 573 20.45 -7.05 31.01
C ALA A 573 19.06 -6.51 31.34
N ASP A 574 18.96 -5.62 32.32
CA ASP A 574 17.73 -4.91 32.68
C ASP A 574 17.19 -4.10 31.48
N LEU A 575 18.06 -3.39 30.76
CA LEU A 575 17.66 -2.63 29.58
C LEU A 575 17.17 -3.52 28.44
N ARG A 576 17.82 -4.66 28.18
CA ARG A 576 17.35 -5.66 27.20
C ARG A 576 15.99 -6.21 27.57
N ALA A 577 15.79 -6.59 28.82
CA ALA A 577 14.52 -7.12 29.28
C ALA A 577 13.39 -6.09 29.14
N LEU A 578 13.64 -4.83 29.52
CA LEU A 578 12.67 -3.74 29.35
C LEU A 578 12.36 -3.50 27.86
N ASN A 579 13.36 -3.31 27.02
CA ASN A 579 13.15 -3.05 25.60
C ASN A 579 12.41 -4.20 24.91
N LYS A 580 12.73 -5.45 25.28
CA LYS A 580 12.00 -6.64 24.81
C LYS A 580 10.53 -6.59 25.19
N LEU A 581 10.19 -6.26 26.44
CA LEU A 581 8.78 -6.10 26.83
C LEU A 581 8.07 -5.01 26.00
N LEU A 582 8.76 -3.91 25.67
CA LEU A 582 8.18 -2.82 24.90
C LEU A 582 7.84 -3.24 23.47
N TYR A 583 8.80 -3.72 22.69
CA TYR A 583 8.52 -4.06 21.29
C TYR A 583 7.69 -5.34 21.12
N GLN A 584 7.65 -6.21 22.13
CA GLN A 584 6.78 -7.40 22.11
C GLN A 584 5.33 -7.09 22.47
N SER A 585 5.03 -5.90 23.00
CA SER A 585 3.67 -5.51 23.36
C SER A 585 2.71 -5.54 22.16
N GLU A 586 3.16 -5.07 20.99
CA GLU A 586 2.37 -5.07 19.76
C GLU A 586 1.98 -6.50 19.33
N ARG A 587 2.88 -7.46 19.53
CA ARG A 587 2.66 -8.88 19.22
C ARG A 587 1.54 -9.49 20.06
N MET A 588 1.16 -8.86 21.17
CA MET A 588 0.04 -9.32 21.99
C MET A 588 -1.32 -8.89 21.46
N LEU A 589 -1.34 -8.07 20.40
CA LEU A 589 -2.54 -7.69 19.67
C LEU A 589 -2.88 -8.68 18.55
N THR A 590 -2.02 -9.66 18.26
CA THR A 590 -2.31 -10.71 17.28
C THR A 590 -3.02 -11.90 17.92
N ALA A 591 -3.82 -12.60 17.12
CA ALA A 591 -4.48 -13.84 17.52
C ALA A 591 -3.78 -15.03 16.82
N PRO A 592 -3.41 -16.10 17.55
CA PRO A 592 -2.73 -17.26 16.94
C PRO A 592 -3.50 -17.94 15.81
N ASP A 593 -4.83 -17.88 15.83
CA ASP A 593 -5.72 -18.47 14.81
C ASP A 593 -6.12 -17.46 13.71
N GLY A 594 -5.58 -16.22 13.77
CA GLY A 594 -5.95 -15.10 12.91
C GLY A 594 -7.40 -14.66 13.09
N LEU A 595 -7.92 -13.96 12.09
CA LEU A 595 -9.31 -13.51 12.03
C LEU A 595 -10.22 -14.57 11.38
N PRO A 596 -11.55 -14.56 11.63
CA PRO A 596 -12.47 -15.48 10.98
C PRO A 596 -12.39 -15.40 9.45
N ARG A 597 -12.02 -16.52 8.81
CA ARG A 597 -11.79 -16.68 7.35
C ARG A 597 -10.57 -15.93 6.81
N ARG A 598 -9.67 -15.47 7.69
CA ARG A 598 -8.42 -14.77 7.39
C ARG A 598 -7.36 -15.17 8.44
N PRO A 599 -6.84 -16.41 8.36
CA PRO A 599 -6.00 -16.98 9.41
C PRO A 599 -4.55 -16.48 9.39
N TRP A 600 -4.12 -15.89 8.27
CA TRP A 600 -2.84 -15.19 8.13
C TRP A 600 -2.94 -13.84 8.80
#